data_AF-A0A6A5GVJ8-F1
#
_entry.id   AF-A0A6A5GVJ8-F1
#
_cell.length_a   1.000
_cell.length_b   1.000
_cell.length_c   1.000
_cell.angle_alpha   90.00
_cell.angle_beta   90.00
_cell.angle_gamma   90.00
#
_symmetry.space_group_name_H-M   'P 1'
#
loop_
_entity.id
_entity.type
_entity.pdbx_description
1 polymer ?
#
loop_
_entity_poly.entity_id
_entity_poly.type
_entity_poly.pdbx_seq_one_letter_code
_entity_poly.pdbx_strand_id
1 'polypeptide(L)'
;MFRWFFQGDNVARSFDSPSETQSARDDRKTIGDYADNFLLFDLVIGEVEMAVVRYELDKEMKEEEERKAERRPDYSWLMSGGSRRFRKQLDAGERNRIENACERLKPCEWSKTIETWKMKTKNPESRDDIIKLFVAATHDTIQSRKHEPTITEVLKNFATGKSGHTVRHGESPRENLSSRNLAELSFIELQEIV
;
A
#
# COMPACT_ATOMS: atom_id res chain seq x y z
N MET A 1 -48.24 -34.22 -28.15
CA MET A 1 -48.48 -35.46 -28.92
C MET A 1 -47.58 -35.43 -30.15
N PHE A 2 -46.47 -36.18 -30.06
CA PHE A 2 -45.60 -36.77 -31.09
C PHE A 2 -44.97 -36.01 -32.28
N ARG A 3 -43.71 -36.44 -32.50
CA ARG A 3 -42.84 -36.47 -33.71
C ARG A 3 -42.01 -35.22 -34.00
N TRP A 4 -40.72 -35.18 -33.65
CA TRP A 4 -39.53 -35.92 -34.17
C TRP A 4 -39.26 -35.71 -35.66
N PHE A 5 -38.02 -35.26 -35.97
CA PHE A 5 -37.13 -35.52 -37.12
C PHE A 5 -36.24 -34.27 -37.32
N PHE A 6 -34.90 -34.25 -37.30
CA PHE A 6 -33.74 -35.15 -37.51
C PHE A 6 -32.60 -34.62 -36.59
N GLN A 7 -31.75 -35.37 -35.89
CA GLN A 7 -30.75 -36.40 -36.25
C GLN A 7 -29.55 -35.89 -37.08
N GLY A 8 -28.34 -36.03 -36.49
CA GLY A 8 -27.00 -35.77 -37.07
C GLY A 8 -26.43 -34.41 -36.58
N ASP A 9 -25.27 -34.28 -35.92
CA ASP A 9 -24.10 -35.13 -35.87
C ASP A 9 -23.30 -34.91 -34.59
N ASN A 10 -22.54 -35.96 -34.25
CA ASN A 10 -21.49 -36.01 -33.26
C ASN A 10 -20.51 -34.83 -33.36
N VAL A 11 -20.39 -34.02 -32.31
CA VAL A 11 -19.11 -33.39 -31.97
C VAL A 11 -18.98 -33.43 -30.46
N ALA A 12 -18.22 -34.42 -29.98
CA ALA A 12 -17.61 -34.37 -28.66
C ALA A 12 -16.74 -33.11 -28.60
N ARG A 13 -17.30 -32.00 -28.08
CA ARG A 13 -16.49 -30.85 -27.70
C ARG A 13 -15.78 -31.22 -26.41
N SER A 14 -14.47 -31.42 -26.56
CA SER A 14 -13.52 -31.65 -25.51
C SER A 14 -13.77 -30.69 -24.34
N PHE A 15 -13.82 -31.30 -23.17
CA PHE A 15 -13.68 -30.65 -21.88
C PHE A 15 -12.21 -30.22 -21.74
N ASP A 16 -11.78 -29.20 -22.49
CA ASP A 16 -10.55 -28.47 -22.20
C ASP A 16 -10.90 -27.37 -21.21
N SER A 17 -10.81 -27.73 -19.93
CA SER A 17 -10.71 -26.75 -18.85
C SER A 17 -9.45 -25.92 -19.09
N PRO A 18 -9.53 -24.59 -19.28
CA PRO A 18 -8.33 -23.79 -19.40
C PRO A 18 -7.59 -23.85 -18.07
N SER A 19 -6.39 -24.43 -18.11
CA SER A 19 -5.45 -24.49 -17.00
C SER A 19 -5.27 -23.10 -16.40
N GLU A 20 -5.40 -23.03 -15.08
CA GLU A 20 -5.03 -21.90 -14.24
C GLU A 20 -3.66 -21.32 -14.63
N THR A 21 -3.65 -20.27 -15.43
CA THR A 21 -2.59 -19.28 -15.38
C THR A 21 -2.76 -18.49 -14.09
N GLN A 22 -2.10 -18.92 -13.02
CA GLN A 22 -2.03 -18.32 -11.68
C GLN A 22 -1.28 -16.97 -11.66
N SER A 23 -1.50 -16.10 -12.65
CA SER A 23 -0.94 -14.75 -12.70
C SER A 23 -2.01 -13.66 -12.80
N ALA A 24 -3.26 -14.00 -13.13
CA ALA A 24 -4.37 -13.05 -13.19
C ALA A 24 -5.27 -13.06 -11.94
N ARG A 25 -4.86 -13.74 -10.86
CA ARG A 25 -5.69 -13.92 -9.66
C ARG A 25 -5.48 -12.88 -8.55
N ASP A 26 -4.48 -12.01 -8.63
CA ASP A 26 -4.14 -11.10 -7.54
C ASP A 26 -4.78 -9.69 -7.65
N ASP A 27 -5.43 -9.38 -8.78
CA ASP A 27 -6.06 -8.07 -9.01
C ASP A 27 -7.58 -8.04 -8.82
N ARG A 28 -8.19 -9.17 -8.43
CA ARG A 28 -9.62 -9.21 -8.13
C ARG A 28 -9.84 -8.71 -6.71
N LYS A 29 -9.66 -7.40 -6.50
CA LYS A 29 -10.07 -6.69 -5.28
C LYS A 29 -11.48 -7.14 -4.93
N THR A 30 -11.58 -7.98 -3.91
CA THR A 30 -12.85 -8.54 -3.47
C THR A 30 -13.66 -7.37 -2.91
N ILE A 31 -14.93 -7.26 -3.27
CA ILE A 31 -15.82 -6.18 -2.80
C ILE A 31 -15.85 -6.10 -1.25
N GLY A 32 -15.52 -7.20 -0.56
CA GLY A 32 -15.30 -7.24 0.90
C GLY A 32 -14.06 -6.50 1.41
N ASP A 33 -12.97 -6.43 0.65
CA ASP A 33 -11.73 -5.72 1.06
C ASP A 33 -11.94 -4.21 1.18
N TYR A 34 -12.87 -3.65 0.40
CA TYR A 34 -13.22 -2.23 0.47
C TYR A 34 -14.00 -1.88 1.74
N ALA A 35 -14.82 -2.79 2.27
CA ALA A 35 -15.56 -2.58 3.50
C ALA A 35 -14.63 -2.57 4.73
N ASP A 36 -13.65 -3.48 4.75
CA ASP A 36 -12.62 -3.52 5.80
C ASP A 36 -11.73 -2.27 5.77
N ASN A 37 -11.47 -1.73 4.57
CA ASN A 37 -10.74 -0.47 4.44
C ASN A 37 -11.47 0.70 5.12
N PHE A 38 -12.80 0.81 5.03
CA PHE A 38 -13.54 1.92 5.65
C PHE A 38 -13.37 1.96 7.18
N LEU A 39 -13.45 0.80 7.84
CA LEU A 39 -13.22 0.69 9.28
C LEU A 39 -11.76 1.03 9.66
N LEU A 40 -10.79 0.68 8.81
CA LEU A 40 -9.38 1.03 9.00
C LEU A 40 -9.13 2.54 8.83
N PHE A 41 -9.81 3.20 7.89
CA PHE A 41 -9.78 4.66 7.73
C PHE A 41 -10.28 5.36 9.00
N ASP A 42 -11.47 4.97 9.49
CA ASP A 42 -12.06 5.56 10.69
C ASP A 42 -11.16 5.38 11.91
N LEU A 43 -10.55 4.20 12.06
CA LEU A 43 -9.61 3.92 13.15
C LEU A 43 -8.40 4.85 13.11
N VAL A 44 -7.83 5.09 11.93
CA VAL A 44 -6.65 5.94 11.78
C VAL A 44 -6.99 7.41 11.91
N ILE A 45 -8.10 7.86 11.33
CA ILE A 45 -8.57 9.23 11.52
C ILE A 45 -8.78 9.47 13.03
N GLY A 46 -9.42 8.53 13.73
CA GLY A 46 -9.59 8.60 15.18
C GLY A 46 -8.26 8.65 15.94
N GLU A 47 -7.27 7.84 15.56
CA GLU A 47 -5.97 7.85 16.23
C GLU A 47 -5.21 9.17 16.00
N VAL A 48 -5.24 9.70 14.77
CA VAL A 48 -4.63 11.00 14.43
C VAL A 48 -5.36 12.15 15.13
N GLU A 49 -6.70 12.11 15.18
CA GLU A 49 -7.52 13.05 15.97
C GLU A 49 -7.12 13.03 17.43
N MET A 50 -7.03 11.85 18.03
CA MET A 50 -6.64 11.69 19.42
C MET A 50 -5.22 12.19 19.70
N ALA A 51 -4.30 12.11 18.74
CA ALA A 51 -2.96 12.67 18.87
C ALA A 51 -2.99 14.20 18.82
N VAL A 52 -3.76 14.78 17.91
CA VAL A 52 -3.96 16.23 17.80
C VAL A 52 -4.63 16.80 19.05
N VAL A 53 -5.69 16.14 19.55
CA VAL A 53 -6.37 16.52 20.80
C VAL A 53 -5.40 16.51 21.97
N ARG A 54 -4.58 15.46 22.10
CA ARG A 54 -3.57 15.36 23.17
C ARG A 54 -2.58 16.51 23.11
N TYR A 55 -2.05 16.80 21.92
CA TYR A 55 -1.12 17.92 21.73
C TYR A 55 -1.74 19.27 22.11
N GLU A 56 -2.96 19.56 21.67
CA GLU A 56 -3.65 20.82 22.01
C GLU A 56 -3.92 20.93 23.53
N LEU A 57 -4.29 19.82 24.18
CA LEU A 57 -4.50 19.79 25.63
C LEU A 57 -3.19 20.01 26.41
N ASP A 58 -2.12 19.35 26.02
CA ASP A 58 -0.81 19.49 26.67
C ASP A 58 -0.28 20.93 26.51
N LYS A 59 -0.50 21.53 25.34
CA LYS A 59 -0.16 22.93 25.08
C LYS A 59 -0.99 23.88 25.95
N GLU A 60 -2.30 23.68 26.05
CA GLU A 60 -3.17 24.50 26.91
C GLU A 60 -2.77 24.39 28.38
N MET A 61 -2.44 23.18 28.85
CA MET A 61 -1.98 22.94 30.22
C MET A 61 -0.68 23.68 30.50
N LYS A 62 0.30 23.62 29.58
CA LYS A 62 1.56 24.33 29.72
C LYS A 62 1.37 25.85 29.77
N GLU A 63 0.54 26.41 28.89
CA GLU A 63 0.20 27.84 28.90
C GLU A 63 -0.54 28.26 30.19
N GLU A 64 -1.29 27.35 30.81
CA GLU A 64 -1.93 27.60 32.11
C GLU A 64 -0.93 27.57 33.27
N GLU A 65 0.01 26.63 33.27
CA GLU A 65 1.09 26.55 34.25
C GLU A 65 1.98 27.80 34.20
N GLU A 66 2.34 28.27 33.01
CA GLU A 66 3.11 29.50 32.81
C GLU A 66 2.36 30.73 33.36
N ARG A 67 1.05 30.86 33.07
CA ARG A 67 0.23 31.94 33.63
C ARG A 67 0.11 31.89 35.16
N LYS A 68 0.00 30.68 35.73
CA LYS A 68 -0.01 30.49 37.18
C LYS A 68 1.33 30.90 37.80
N ALA A 69 2.45 30.57 37.16
CA ALA A 69 3.78 30.98 37.59
C ALA A 69 3.94 32.51 37.56
N GLU A 70 3.39 33.17 36.53
CA GLU A 70 3.38 34.62 36.38
C GLU A 70 2.34 35.33 37.27
N ARG A 71 1.51 34.60 38.02
CA ARG A 71 0.34 35.12 38.77
C ARG A 71 -0.59 35.99 37.92
N ARG A 72 -0.68 35.70 36.62
CA ARG A 72 -1.52 36.45 35.68
C ARG A 72 -2.99 36.03 35.85
N PRO A 73 -3.94 36.97 36.05
CA PRO A 73 -5.36 36.64 36.10
C PRO A 73 -5.84 35.97 34.81
N ASP A 74 -6.62 34.89 34.93
CA ASP A 74 -7.16 34.18 33.77
C ASP A 74 -8.56 34.68 33.37
N TYR A 75 -8.65 35.19 32.15
CA TYR A 75 -9.89 35.60 31.50
C TYR A 75 -10.22 34.71 30.29
N SER A 76 -9.62 33.53 30.20
CA SER A 76 -9.88 32.54 29.13
C SER A 76 -11.37 32.19 29.01
N TRP A 77 -12.14 32.25 30.11
CA TRP A 77 -13.59 32.07 30.12
C TRP A 77 -14.35 33.15 29.34
N LEU A 78 -13.82 34.38 29.24
CA LEU A 78 -14.39 35.44 28.39
C LEU A 78 -14.24 35.13 26.89
N MET A 79 -13.20 34.37 26.53
CA MET A 79 -12.87 34.02 25.14
C MET A 79 -13.35 32.61 24.74
N SER A 80 -13.85 31.81 25.69
CA SER A 80 -14.17 30.38 25.51
C SER A 80 -15.53 30.10 24.86
N GLY A 81 -16.17 31.11 24.25
CA GLY A 81 -17.37 30.92 23.43
C GLY A 81 -17.07 30.09 22.17
N GLY A 82 -17.07 28.77 22.30
CA GLY A 82 -16.99 27.80 21.18
C GLY A 82 -15.62 27.61 20.53
N SER A 83 -14.81 28.66 20.37
CA SER A 83 -13.59 28.63 19.53
C SER A 83 -12.55 27.58 19.97
N ARG A 84 -12.36 27.38 21.28
CA ARG A 84 -11.41 26.37 21.80
C ARG A 84 -11.85 24.92 21.57
N ARG A 85 -13.15 24.65 21.40
CA ARG A 85 -13.64 23.28 21.12
C ARG A 85 -13.41 22.89 19.66
N PHE A 86 -13.63 23.82 18.74
CA PHE A 86 -13.42 23.60 17.30
C PHE A 86 -11.94 23.34 16.95
N ARG A 87 -11.00 23.90 17.73
CA ARG A 87 -9.57 23.61 17.55
C ARG A 87 -9.17 22.18 17.93
N LYS A 88 -10.02 21.39 18.58
CA LYS A 88 -9.66 20.04 19.03
C LYS A 88 -10.01 18.95 18.02
N GLN A 89 -10.79 19.26 16.98
CA GLN A 89 -11.15 18.31 15.92
C GLN A 89 -10.34 18.58 14.66
N LEU A 90 -10.11 17.56 13.83
CA LEU A 90 -9.49 17.75 12.52
C LEU A 90 -10.42 18.58 11.62
N ASP A 91 -9.84 19.53 10.91
CA ASP A 91 -10.54 20.28 9.87
C ASP A 91 -10.83 19.39 8.65
N ALA A 92 -11.83 19.74 7.85
CA ALA A 92 -12.15 19.02 6.62
C ALA A 92 -10.95 18.94 5.67
N GLY A 93 -10.14 20.00 5.58
CA GLY A 93 -8.92 19.99 4.76
C GLY A 93 -7.81 19.09 5.32
N GLU A 94 -7.76 18.89 6.64
CA GLU A 94 -6.81 17.97 7.28
C GLU A 94 -7.24 16.52 7.11
N ARG A 95 -8.53 16.23 7.28
CA ARG A 95 -9.11 14.91 7.03
C ARG A 95 -8.87 14.46 5.59
N ASN A 96 -9.15 15.32 4.62
CA ASN A 96 -8.91 15.03 3.20
C ASN A 96 -7.42 14.71 2.92
N ARG A 97 -6.48 15.39 3.58
CA ARG A 97 -5.04 15.10 3.42
C ARG A 97 -4.68 13.69 3.92
N ILE A 98 -5.26 13.27 5.04
CA ILE A 98 -5.07 11.94 5.62
C ILE A 98 -5.71 10.87 4.73
N GLU A 99 -6.96 11.09 4.31
CA GLU A 99 -7.71 10.18 3.44
C GLU A 99 -6.95 9.94 2.11
N ASN A 100 -6.52 11.00 1.45
CA ASN A 100 -5.75 10.92 0.21
C ASN A 100 -4.43 10.15 0.37
N ALA A 101 -3.75 10.30 1.51
CA ALA A 101 -2.51 9.58 1.78
C ALA A 101 -2.77 8.08 1.99
N CYS A 102 -3.89 7.75 2.62
CA CYS A 102 -4.28 6.38 2.94
C CYS A 102 -4.93 5.62 1.78
N GLU A 103 -5.45 6.29 0.75
CA GLU A 103 -6.09 5.66 -0.42
C GLU A 103 -5.23 4.56 -1.08
N ARG A 104 -3.90 4.75 -1.09
CA ARG A 104 -2.96 3.83 -1.73
C ARG A 104 -2.41 2.75 -0.79
N LEU A 105 -2.78 2.78 0.48
CA LEU A 105 -2.26 1.89 1.51
C LEU A 105 -2.98 0.53 1.48
N LYS A 106 -2.25 -0.57 1.63
CA LYS A 106 -2.86 -1.91 1.70
C LYS A 106 -3.29 -2.23 3.15
N PRO A 107 -4.35 -3.04 3.37
CA PRO A 107 -4.80 -3.46 4.70
C PRO A 107 -3.68 -3.97 5.64
N CYS A 108 -2.71 -4.70 5.10
CA CYS A 108 -1.59 -5.25 5.88
C CYS A 108 -0.53 -4.20 6.30
N GLU A 109 -0.59 -2.98 5.76
CA GLU A 109 0.43 -1.95 5.96
C GLU A 109 0.02 -0.90 7.00
N TRP A 110 -1.25 -0.89 7.42
CA TRP A 110 -1.79 0.08 8.38
C TRP A 110 -1.06 0.04 9.72
N SER A 111 -0.88 -1.13 10.32
CA SER A 111 -0.18 -1.28 11.61
C SER A 111 1.24 -0.73 11.54
N LYS A 112 2.00 -1.10 10.50
CA LYS A 112 3.37 -0.60 10.28
C LYS A 112 3.41 0.92 10.11
N THR A 113 2.44 1.48 9.40
CA THR A 113 2.32 2.92 9.19
C THR A 113 2.08 3.65 10.50
N ILE A 114 1.14 3.16 11.32
CA ILE A 114 0.80 3.74 12.63
C ILE A 114 2.00 3.68 13.57
N GLU A 115 2.71 2.55 13.65
CA GLU A 115 3.92 2.42 14.48
C GLU A 115 5.02 3.39 14.05
N THR A 116 5.28 3.47 12.75
CA THR A 116 6.29 4.37 12.17
C THR A 116 5.94 5.83 12.45
N TRP A 117 4.67 6.19 12.28
CA TRP A 117 4.17 7.52 12.61
C TRP A 117 4.32 7.82 14.10
N LYS A 118 3.87 6.94 15.00
CA LYS A 118 4.01 7.12 16.46
C LYS A 118 5.46 7.32 16.88
N MET A 119 6.42 6.64 16.25
CA MET A 119 7.84 6.86 16.52
C MET A 119 8.30 8.26 16.11
N LYS A 120 7.83 8.75 14.96
CA LYS A 120 8.18 10.08 14.44
C LYS A 120 7.51 11.22 15.21
N THR A 121 6.31 10.99 15.74
CA THR A 121 5.45 12.02 16.34
C THR A 121 5.54 12.06 17.87
N LYS A 122 6.66 11.61 18.46
CA LYS A 122 6.86 11.66 19.93
C LYS A 122 6.88 13.09 20.48
N ASN A 123 7.49 14.03 19.74
CA ASN A 123 7.63 15.42 20.13
C ASN A 123 7.21 16.34 18.96
N PRO A 124 5.92 16.49 18.68
CA PRO A 124 5.47 17.38 17.62
C PRO A 124 5.64 18.85 18.01
N GLU A 125 6.15 19.67 17.10
CA GLU A 125 6.31 21.12 17.33
C GLU A 125 4.99 21.87 17.09
N SER A 126 4.23 21.43 16.09
CA SER A 126 2.93 21.96 15.73
C SER A 126 1.90 20.88 15.43
N ARG A 127 0.62 21.26 15.45
CA ARG A 127 -0.50 20.43 14.98
C ARG A 127 -0.30 19.94 13.55
N ASP A 128 0.10 20.82 12.64
CA ASP A 128 0.28 20.48 11.23
C ASP A 128 1.46 19.50 11.04
N ASP A 129 2.44 19.51 11.95
CA ASP A 129 3.53 18.51 11.94
C ASP A 129 3.02 17.11 12.26
N ILE A 130 2.03 16.95 13.15
CA ILE A 130 1.42 15.63 13.44
C ILE A 130 0.88 15.01 12.15
N ILE A 131 0.19 15.82 11.35
CA ILE A 131 -0.44 15.41 10.09
C ILE A 131 0.62 15.20 9.00
N LYS A 132 1.58 16.11 8.87
CA LYS A 132 2.70 15.97 7.91
C LYS A 132 3.53 14.72 8.18
N LEU A 133 3.83 14.42 9.43
CA LEU A 133 4.57 13.22 9.82
C LEU A 133 3.77 11.95 9.53
N PHE A 134 2.44 11.99 9.68
CA PHE A 134 1.57 10.88 9.28
C PHE A 134 1.61 10.65 7.77
N VAL A 135 1.48 11.71 6.98
CA VAL A 135 1.60 11.65 5.52
C VAL A 135 3.01 11.18 5.11
N ALA A 136 4.07 11.60 5.77
CA ALA A 136 5.41 11.11 5.49
C ALA A 136 5.54 9.61 5.82
N ALA A 137 4.98 9.14 6.95
CA ALA A 137 5.03 7.73 7.33
C ALA A 137 4.25 6.81 6.37
N THR A 138 3.10 7.26 5.86
CA THR A 138 2.35 6.52 4.82
C THR A 138 3.17 6.42 3.53
N HIS A 139 3.77 7.52 3.08
CA HIS A 139 4.60 7.53 1.88
C HIS A 139 5.82 6.63 2.02
N ASP A 140 6.52 6.68 3.15
CA ASP A 140 7.66 5.80 3.42
C ASP A 140 7.26 4.33 3.40
N THR A 141 6.08 4.01 3.96
CA THR A 141 5.56 2.64 3.95
C THR A 141 5.29 2.16 2.53
N ILE A 142 4.68 3.01 1.71
CA ILE A 142 4.41 2.73 0.29
C ILE A 142 5.71 2.60 -0.52
N GLN A 143 6.70 3.46 -0.29
CA GLN A 143 8.00 3.40 -0.97
C GLN A 143 8.84 2.21 -0.53
N SER A 144 8.64 1.70 0.68
CA SER A 144 9.34 0.51 1.19
C SER A 144 8.87 -0.81 0.54
N ARG A 145 7.85 -0.77 -0.31
CA ARG A 145 7.37 -1.95 -1.05
C ARG A 145 8.48 -2.46 -1.96
N LYS A 146 8.67 -3.77 -2.00
CA LYS A 146 9.49 -4.39 -3.04
C LYS A 146 8.81 -4.12 -4.38
N HIS A 147 9.40 -3.24 -5.18
CA HIS A 147 8.95 -3.04 -6.56
C HIS A 147 9.37 -4.24 -7.40
N GLU A 148 8.51 -4.67 -8.33
CA GLU A 148 8.98 -5.57 -9.39
C GLU A 148 10.14 -4.88 -10.12
N PRO A 149 11.22 -5.62 -10.43
CA PRO A 149 12.36 -5.03 -11.08
C PRO A 149 11.90 -4.40 -12.39
N THR A 150 12.18 -3.11 -12.55
CA THR A 150 11.81 -2.40 -13.79
C THR A 150 12.54 -3.06 -14.96
N ILE A 151 12.00 -3.02 -16.19
CA ILE A 151 12.66 -3.58 -17.39
C ILE A 151 14.14 -3.13 -17.49
N THR A 152 14.43 -1.90 -17.08
CA THR A 152 15.78 -1.34 -16.98
C THR A 152 16.66 -2.07 -15.96
N GLU A 153 16.11 -2.49 -14.82
CA GLU A 153 16.80 -3.27 -13.80
C GLU A 153 16.95 -4.73 -14.22
N VAL A 154 15.97 -5.31 -14.92
CA VAL A 154 16.07 -6.65 -15.53
C VAL A 154 17.19 -6.66 -16.58
N LEU A 155 17.21 -5.68 -17.49
CA LEU A 155 18.27 -5.51 -18.49
C LEU A 155 19.63 -5.25 -17.86
N LYS A 156 19.69 -4.44 -16.79
CA LYS A 156 20.93 -4.17 -16.05
C LYS A 156 21.43 -5.42 -15.32
N ASN A 157 20.55 -6.21 -14.71
CA ASN A 157 20.90 -7.46 -14.04
C ASN A 157 21.36 -8.53 -15.06
N PHE A 158 20.75 -8.54 -16.24
CA PHE A 158 21.18 -9.38 -17.38
C PHE A 158 22.55 -8.97 -17.90
N ALA A 159 22.78 -7.67 -18.16
CA ALA A 159 24.05 -7.13 -18.65
C ALA A 159 25.19 -7.22 -17.63
N THR A 160 24.89 -7.18 -16.33
CA THR A 160 25.89 -7.29 -15.25
C THR A 160 26.11 -8.72 -14.76
N GLY A 161 25.43 -9.72 -15.34
CA GLY A 161 25.60 -11.13 -15.00
C GLY A 161 25.19 -11.49 -13.56
N LYS A 162 24.51 -10.59 -12.84
CA LYS A 162 24.02 -10.86 -11.48
C LYS A 162 22.70 -11.59 -11.58
N SER A 163 22.77 -12.90 -11.80
CA SER A 163 21.63 -13.82 -11.74
C SER A 163 21.13 -13.96 -10.29
N GLY A 164 20.24 -13.06 -9.88
CA GLY A 164 19.47 -13.22 -8.65
C GLY A 164 18.45 -14.34 -8.82
N HIS A 165 18.69 -15.48 -8.16
CA HIS A 165 17.76 -16.59 -7.93
C HIS A 165 16.90 -17.06 -9.12
N THR A 166 17.45 -18.06 -9.82
CA THR A 166 16.79 -19.30 -10.20
C THR A 166 15.26 -19.28 -10.10
N VAL A 167 14.62 -19.01 -11.24
CA VAL A 167 13.29 -19.54 -11.52
C VAL A 167 13.37 -21.06 -11.29
N ARG A 168 12.73 -21.56 -10.23
CA ARG A 168 12.49 -22.99 -10.04
C ARG A 168 11.43 -23.43 -11.04
N HIS A 169 11.83 -23.65 -12.29
CA HIS A 169 11.09 -24.59 -13.15
C HIS A 169 11.60 -25.99 -12.80
N GLY A 170 10.77 -26.70 -12.05
CA GLY A 170 10.95 -28.12 -11.74
C GLY A 170 10.62 -29.00 -12.94
N GLU A 171 11.38 -28.88 -14.02
CA GLU A 171 11.51 -29.94 -15.02
C GLU A 171 13.00 -30.17 -15.27
N SER A 172 13.44 -31.38 -14.93
CA SER A 172 14.81 -31.84 -15.07
C SER A 172 15.31 -31.66 -16.51
N PRO A 173 16.50 -31.07 -16.74
CA PRO A 173 17.14 -31.18 -18.03
C PRO A 173 17.49 -32.66 -18.21
N ARG A 174 16.88 -33.29 -19.22
CA ARG A 174 17.45 -34.51 -19.79
C ARG A 174 18.91 -34.22 -20.12
N GLU A 175 19.79 -35.02 -19.54
CA GLU A 175 21.20 -35.06 -19.88
C GLU A 175 21.37 -35.18 -21.40
N ASN A 176 22.45 -34.55 -21.87
CA ASN A 176 22.92 -34.46 -23.26
C ASN A 176 22.39 -33.25 -24.03
N LEU A 177 23.16 -32.16 -24.00
CA LEU A 177 23.82 -31.62 -25.20
C LEU A 177 24.65 -30.38 -24.81
N SER A 178 25.96 -30.52 -24.95
CA SER A 178 26.98 -29.51 -25.24
C SER A 178 26.70 -28.06 -24.80
N SER A 179 27.43 -27.59 -23.79
CA SER A 179 27.62 -26.17 -23.47
C SER A 179 28.37 -25.45 -24.61
N ARG A 180 27.69 -25.19 -25.72
CA ARG A 180 28.17 -24.28 -26.78
C ARG A 180 27.61 -22.90 -26.54
N ASN A 181 28.49 -21.91 -26.53
CA ASN A 181 28.16 -20.51 -26.37
C ASN A 181 27.26 -20.07 -27.53
N LEU A 182 26.09 -19.50 -27.25
CA LEU A 182 25.16 -19.02 -28.30
C LEU A 182 25.77 -17.92 -29.18
N ALA A 183 26.87 -17.30 -28.73
CA ALA A 183 27.65 -16.32 -29.50
C ALA A 183 28.44 -16.95 -30.68
N GLU A 184 28.54 -18.28 -30.75
CA GLU A 184 29.25 -18.99 -31.82
C GLU A 184 28.32 -19.63 -32.86
N LEU A 185 26.99 -19.50 -32.70
CA LEU A 185 26.04 -20.04 -33.67
C LEU A 185 25.92 -19.12 -34.88
N SER A 186 25.91 -19.74 -36.06
CA SER A 186 25.68 -19.03 -37.31
C SER A 186 24.19 -18.64 -37.43
N PHE A 187 23.90 -17.57 -38.17
CA PHE A 187 22.53 -17.05 -38.33
C PHE A 187 21.55 -18.10 -38.89
N ILE A 188 22.06 -19.07 -39.65
CA ILE A 188 21.29 -20.16 -40.24
C ILE A 188 20.86 -21.17 -39.15
N GLU A 189 21.73 -21.48 -38.20
CA GLU A 189 21.41 -22.40 -37.09
C GLU A 189 20.40 -21.81 -36.09
N LEU A 190 20.37 -20.48 -35.96
CA LEU A 190 19.39 -19.78 -35.10
C LEU A 190 17.97 -19.84 -35.67
N GLN A 191 17.82 -19.94 -36.99
CA GLN A 191 16.52 -20.00 -37.64
C GLN A 191 15.85 -21.37 -37.53
N GLU A 192 16.63 -22.44 -37.27
CA GLU A 192 16.12 -23.80 -37.11
C GLU A 192 15.62 -24.08 -35.67
N ILE A 193 15.96 -23.22 -34.71
CA ILE A 193 15.56 -23.32 -33.30
C ILE A 193 14.24 -22.57 -32.99
N VAL A 194 13.82 -21.64 -33.86
CA VAL A 194 12.57 -20.86 -33.76
C VAL A 194 11.44 -21.57 -34.50
#